data_AF-A0A8K0IEK1-F1
#
_entry.id   AF-A0A8K0IEK1-F1
#
_cell.length_a   1.000
_cell.length_b   1.000
_cell.length_c   1.000
_cell.angle_alpha   90.00
_cell.angle_beta   90.00
_cell.angle_gamma   90.00
#
_symmetry.space_group_name_H-M   'P 1'
#
loop_
_entity.id
_entity.type
_entity.pdbx_description
1 polymer ?
#
loop_
_entity_poly.entity_id
_entity_poly.type
_entity_poly.pdbx_seq_one_letter_code
_entity_poly.pdbx_strand_id
1 'polypeptide(L)'
;MVEEEEVGLEVEAVQAVYGDDCRVILDYPPHLNVRIRPRTADNSSQQFVEVTLGIKSCAQYPGEPPHIYVVDTKGLGENRQTCLIASIQNKAQELSSCMMLVALCEVAVN
;
A
#
# COMPACT_ATOMS: atom_id res chain seq x y z
N MET A 1 -0.02 7.73 -22.36
CA MET A 1 -1.46 7.97 -22.57
C MET A 1 -2.27 6.76 -22.11
N VAL A 2 -2.10 5.54 -22.66
CA VAL A 2 -2.82 4.35 -22.15
C VAL A 2 -2.38 3.94 -20.74
N GLU A 3 -1.08 3.88 -20.47
CA GLU A 3 -0.57 3.47 -19.14
C GLU A 3 -0.98 4.44 -18.02
N GLU A 4 -1.04 5.75 -18.29
CA GLU A 4 -1.46 6.75 -17.31
C GLU A 4 -2.94 6.61 -16.94
N GLU A 5 -3.81 6.34 -17.92
CA GLU A 5 -5.22 6.03 -17.68
C GLU A 5 -5.39 4.74 -16.88
N GLU A 6 -4.63 3.68 -17.21
CA GLU A 6 -4.67 2.41 -16.45
C GLU A 6 -4.19 2.59 -15.01
N VAL A 7 -3.14 3.40 -14.78
CA VAL A 7 -2.68 3.76 -13.43
C VAL A 7 -3.75 4.55 -12.69
N GLY A 8 -4.44 5.47 -13.36
CA GLY A 8 -5.56 6.22 -12.78
C GLY A 8 -6.69 5.30 -12.32
N LEU A 9 -7.09 4.32 -13.15
CA LEU A 9 -8.11 3.32 -12.81
C LEU A 9 -7.68 2.46 -11.60
N GLU A 10 -6.39 2.14 -11.50
CA GLU A 10 -5.87 1.42 -10.35
C GLU A 10 -5.95 2.27 -9.06
N VAL A 11 -5.58 3.55 -9.13
CA VAL A 11 -5.70 4.48 -7.99
C VAL A 11 -7.16 4.60 -7.54
N GLU A 12 -8.10 4.74 -8.47
CA GLU A 12 -9.54 4.76 -8.17
C GLU A 12 -9.99 3.46 -7.49
N ALA A 13 -9.49 2.31 -7.94
CA ALA A 13 -9.81 1.03 -7.31
C ALA A 13 -9.33 0.96 -5.85
N VAL A 14 -8.11 1.44 -5.56
CA VAL A 14 -7.60 1.51 -4.17
C VAL A 14 -8.48 2.46 -3.34
N GLN A 15 -8.81 3.63 -3.86
CA GLN A 15 -9.70 4.57 -3.17
C GLN A 15 -11.09 3.98 -2.91
N ALA A 16 -11.65 3.23 -3.84
CA ALA A 16 -12.95 2.58 -3.68
C ALA A 16 -12.92 1.46 -2.62
N VAL A 17 -11.82 0.71 -2.51
CA VAL A 17 -11.66 -0.37 -1.53
C VAL A 17 -11.47 0.16 -0.12
N TYR A 18 -10.63 1.18 0.05
CA TYR A 18 -10.23 1.68 1.37
C TYR A 18 -11.00 2.95 1.80
N GLY A 19 -11.71 3.62 0.90
CA GLY A 19 -12.54 4.79 1.21
C GLY A 19 -11.75 5.88 1.93
N ASP A 20 -12.27 6.32 3.07
CA ASP A 20 -11.65 7.34 3.94
C ASP A 20 -10.27 6.94 4.48
N ASP A 21 -9.93 5.65 4.45
CA ASP A 21 -8.62 5.15 4.85
C ASP A 21 -7.57 5.29 3.71
N CYS A 22 -7.96 5.68 2.49
CA CYS A 22 -7.02 5.99 1.39
C CYS A 22 -6.99 7.48 1.08
N ARG A 23 -5.79 8.06 1.13
CA ARG A 23 -5.52 9.43 0.74
C ARG A 23 -4.59 9.46 -0.46
N VAL A 24 -5.10 9.93 -1.60
CA VAL A 24 -4.28 10.24 -2.78
C VAL A 24 -3.58 11.57 -2.57
N ILE A 25 -2.25 11.57 -2.70
CA ILE A 25 -1.41 12.77 -2.65
C ILE A 25 -1.13 13.25 -4.08
N LEU A 26 -0.83 12.30 -4.97
CA LEU A 26 -0.61 12.52 -6.38
C LEU A 26 -1.18 11.31 -7.14
N ASP A 27 -1.88 11.58 -8.23
CA ASP A 27 -2.48 10.61 -9.15
C ASP A 27 -1.45 10.01 -10.11
N TYR A 28 -0.58 10.84 -10.71
CA TYR A 28 0.49 10.35 -11.59
C TYR A 28 1.82 11.13 -11.44
N PRO A 29 2.96 10.43 -11.18
CA PRO A 29 3.04 9.04 -10.75
C PRO A 29 2.39 8.85 -9.36
N PRO A 30 1.76 7.70 -9.09
CA PRO A 30 0.82 7.56 -7.98
C PRO A 30 1.51 7.59 -6.62
N HIS A 31 1.14 8.56 -5.79
CA HIS A 31 1.59 8.70 -4.40
C HIS A 31 0.37 8.64 -3.48
N LEU A 32 0.34 7.63 -2.61
CA LEU A 32 -0.82 7.28 -1.81
C LEU A 32 -0.41 7.05 -0.36
N ASN A 33 -1.28 7.44 0.57
CA ASN A 33 -1.24 6.95 1.93
C ASN A 33 -2.47 6.08 2.20
N VAL A 34 -2.27 4.84 2.62
CA VAL A 34 -3.35 3.90 2.90
C VAL A 34 -3.24 3.42 4.34
N ARG A 35 -4.30 3.66 5.12
CA ARG A 35 -4.42 3.23 6.50
C ARG A 35 -5.04 1.84 6.55
N ILE A 36 -4.36 0.92 7.23
CA ILE A 36 -4.68 -0.50 7.25
C ILE A 36 -4.74 -0.99 8.69
N ARG A 37 -5.77 -1.79 8.97
CA ARG A 37 -5.97 -2.50 10.24
C ARG A 37 -5.83 -4.00 9.95
N PRO A 38 -4.66 -4.61 10.22
CA PRO A 38 -4.42 -6.00 9.86
C PRO A 38 -5.43 -6.95 10.51
N ARG A 39 -5.85 -8.00 9.81
CA ARG A 39 -6.87 -8.97 10.28
C ARG A 39 -6.46 -9.76 11.51
N THR A 40 -5.16 -9.79 11.83
CA THR A 40 -4.68 -10.32 13.11
C THR A 40 -5.31 -9.65 14.34
N ALA A 41 -5.98 -8.50 14.15
CA ALA A 41 -6.76 -7.77 15.14
C ALA A 41 -8.17 -8.35 15.45
N ASP A 42 -8.61 -9.44 14.82
CA ASP A 42 -9.93 -10.09 15.12
C ASP A 42 -10.02 -10.69 16.53
N ASN A 43 -8.90 -10.74 17.26
CA ASN A 43 -8.93 -10.97 18.69
C ASN A 43 -9.31 -9.65 19.38
N SER A 44 -10.47 -9.58 20.04
CA SER A 44 -11.00 -8.39 20.72
C SER A 44 -10.02 -7.67 21.68
N SER A 45 -8.93 -8.33 22.06
CA SER A 45 -7.83 -7.83 22.88
C SER A 45 -6.65 -7.21 22.09
N GLN A 46 -6.58 -7.37 20.76
CA GLN A 46 -5.48 -6.91 19.88
C GLN A 46 -5.89 -5.84 18.85
N GLN A 47 -7.08 -5.24 18.99
CA GLN A 47 -7.64 -4.19 18.10
C GLN A 47 -6.89 -2.83 18.10
N PHE A 48 -5.63 -2.81 18.52
CA PHE A 48 -4.84 -1.59 18.63
C PHE A 48 -3.80 -1.45 17.53
N VAL A 49 -3.69 -2.44 16.62
CA VAL A 49 -2.72 -2.41 15.54
C VAL A 49 -3.29 -1.67 14.33
N GLU A 50 -2.63 -0.57 13.95
CA GLU A 50 -2.94 0.22 12.76
C GLU A 50 -1.62 0.61 12.10
N VAL A 51 -1.58 0.61 10.77
CA VAL A 51 -0.43 1.08 9.99
C VAL A 51 -0.92 1.97 8.87
N THR A 52 -0.27 3.12 8.71
CA THR A 52 -0.43 3.96 7.51
C THR A 52 0.76 3.69 6.60
N LEU A 53 0.51 3.02 5.48
CA LEU A 53 1.50 2.79 4.44
C LEU A 53 1.58 3.99 3.52
N GLY A 54 2.81 4.44 3.27
CA GLY A 54 3.14 5.35 2.19
C GLY A 54 3.59 4.55 0.97
N ILE A 55 2.96 4.82 -0.16
CA ILE A 55 3.29 4.23 -1.47
C ILE A 55 3.71 5.39 -2.36
N LYS A 56 4.93 5.33 -2.89
CA LYS A 56 5.47 6.39 -3.74
C LYS A 56 6.05 5.82 -5.02
N SER A 57 5.34 6.03 -6.13
CA SER A 57 5.81 5.65 -7.46
C SER A 57 6.62 6.75 -8.14
N CYS A 58 7.47 6.33 -9.08
CA CYS A 58 8.12 7.19 -10.06
C CYS A 58 7.41 7.09 -11.41
N ALA A 59 7.85 7.88 -12.39
CA ALA A 59 7.29 7.86 -13.75
C ALA A 59 7.52 6.53 -14.49
N GLN A 60 8.40 5.66 -13.97
CA GLN A 60 8.64 4.32 -14.53
C GLN A 60 7.64 3.25 -14.04
N TYR A 61 6.72 3.58 -13.12
CA TYR A 61 5.68 2.65 -12.69
C TYR A 61 4.74 2.28 -13.87
N PRO A 62 4.33 1.00 -14.03
CA PRO A 62 4.55 -0.16 -13.15
C PRO A 62 5.85 -0.94 -13.39
N GLY A 63 6.67 -0.55 -14.37
CA GLY A 63 7.94 -1.22 -14.68
C GLY A 63 8.96 -1.10 -13.54
N GLU A 64 9.00 0.04 -12.87
CA GLU A 64 9.70 0.22 -11.60
C GLU A 64 8.70 0.19 -10.44
N PRO A 65 8.88 -0.72 -9.46
CA PRO A 65 7.96 -0.84 -8.34
C PRO A 65 8.01 0.39 -7.43
N PRO A 66 6.89 0.71 -6.75
CA PRO A 66 6.85 1.84 -5.84
C PRO A 66 7.81 1.66 -4.66
N HIS A 67 8.24 2.78 -4.10
CA HIS A 67 8.88 2.80 -2.80
C HIS A 67 7.82 2.70 -1.69
N ILE A 68 7.98 1.71 -0.81
CA ILE A 68 7.07 1.44 0.30
C ILE A 68 7.73 1.86 1.62
N TYR A 69 6.99 2.61 2.42
CA TYR A 69 7.43 3.04 3.74
C TYR A 69 6.26 3.14 4.71
N VAL A 70 6.56 3.19 6.00
CA VAL A 70 5.58 3.42 7.06
C VAL A 70 5.52 4.91 7.36
N VAL A 71 4.33 5.49 7.25
CA VAL A 71 4.06 6.89 7.63
C VAL A 71 3.78 6.99 9.12
N ASP A 72 2.94 6.09 9.62
CA ASP A 72 2.55 6.04 11.03
C ASP A 72 2.17 4.60 11.41
N THR A 73 2.37 4.24 12.68
CA THR A 73 1.95 2.96 13.23
C THR A 73 1.45 3.10 14.65
N LYS A 74 0.45 2.29 14.96
CA LYS A 74 -0.03 2.04 16.31
C LYS A 74 0.08 0.55 16.58
N GLY A 75 0.63 0.18 17.74
CA GLY A 75 0.67 -1.22 18.19
C GLY A 75 1.57 -2.16 17.37
N LEU A 76 2.30 -1.67 16.37
CA LEU A 76 3.22 -2.46 15.55
C LEU A 76 4.67 -2.13 15.92
N GLY A 77 5.40 -3.07 16.51
CA GLY A 77 6.82 -2.88 16.86
C GLY A 77 7.74 -2.84 15.63
N GLU A 78 8.90 -2.20 15.75
CA GLU A 78 9.85 -1.94 14.65
C GLU A 78 10.24 -3.18 13.85
N ASN A 79 10.48 -4.32 14.52
CA ASN A 79 10.80 -5.58 13.85
C ASN A 79 9.67 -6.02 12.91
N ARG A 80 8.41 -5.92 13.37
CA ARG A 80 7.24 -6.29 12.56
C ARG A 80 7.02 -5.31 11.41
N GLN A 81 7.29 -4.01 11.63
CA GLN A 81 7.26 -3.00 10.57
C GLN A 81 8.26 -3.32 9.48
N THR A 82 9.50 -3.66 9.86
CA THR A 82 10.58 -4.02 8.92
C THR A 82 10.20 -5.26 8.12
N CYS A 83 9.68 -6.30 8.78
CA CYS A 83 9.19 -7.51 8.11
C CYS A 83 8.01 -7.23 7.16
N LEU A 84 7.09 -6.35 7.55
CA LEU A 84 5.95 -5.94 6.73
C LEU A 84 6.42 -5.21 5.47
N ILE A 85 7.26 -4.18 5.62
CA ILE A 85 7.82 -3.42 4.50
C ILE A 85 8.58 -4.36 3.56
N ALA A 86 9.42 -5.25 4.10
CA ALA A 86 10.15 -6.22 3.30
C ALA A 86 9.21 -7.14 2.51
N SER A 87 8.13 -7.62 3.13
CA SER A 87 7.14 -8.48 2.47
C SER A 87 6.41 -7.76 1.33
N ILE A 88 5.97 -6.52 1.56
CA ILE A 88 5.30 -5.70 0.54
C ILE A 88 6.29 -5.37 -0.60
N GLN A 89 7.52 -4.99 -0.27
CA GLN A 89 8.55 -4.68 -1.27
C GLN A 89 8.88 -5.91 -2.13
N ASN A 90 9.02 -7.09 -1.51
CA ASN A 90 9.22 -8.34 -2.25
C ASN A 90 8.04 -8.61 -3.19
N LYS A 91 6.79 -8.39 -2.73
CA LYS A 91 5.61 -8.54 -3.58
C LYS A 91 5.61 -7.56 -4.75
N ALA A 92 6.04 -6.33 -4.53
CA ALA A 92 6.17 -5.32 -5.58
C ALA A 92 7.20 -5.75 -6.65
N GLN A 93 8.31 -6.37 -6.25
CA GLN A 93 9.29 -6.92 -7.21
C GLN A 93 8.69 -8.07 -8.03
N GLU A 94 7.96 -9.00 -7.38
CA GLU A 94 7.28 -10.11 -8.06
C GLU A 94 6.26 -9.65 -9.10
N LEU A 95 5.58 -8.54 -8.83
CA LEU A 95 4.54 -7.97 -9.68
C LEU A 95 5.06 -6.87 -10.62
N SER A 96 6.37 -6.65 -10.69
CA SER A 96 6.96 -5.64 -11.58
C SER A 96 6.44 -5.79 -13.01
N SER A 97 6.17 -4.65 -13.65
CA SER A 97 5.49 -4.55 -14.96
C SER A 97 3.98 -4.84 -14.96
N CYS A 98 3.35 -4.99 -13.79
CA CYS A 98 1.90 -5.09 -13.61
C CYS A 98 1.37 -4.04 -12.63
N MET A 99 0.10 -3.69 -12.76
CA MET A 99 -0.63 -2.92 -11.74
C MET A 99 -0.67 -3.70 -10.42
N MET A 100 -0.11 -3.13 -9.36
CA MET A 100 0.13 -3.81 -8.08
C MET A 100 -0.39 -3.10 -6.82
N LEU A 101 -0.83 -1.84 -6.89
CA LEU A 101 -1.20 -1.02 -5.72
C LEU A 101 -2.23 -1.72 -4.80
N VAL A 102 -3.27 -2.33 -5.38
CA VAL A 102 -4.28 -3.08 -4.61
C VAL A 102 -3.65 -4.28 -3.92
N ALA A 103 -2.87 -5.08 -4.66
CA ALA A 103 -2.21 -6.27 -4.14
C ALA A 103 -1.20 -5.95 -3.02
N LEU A 104 -0.49 -4.81 -3.12
CA LEU A 104 0.43 -4.36 -2.07
C LEU A 104 -0.31 -4.02 -0.78
N CYS A 105 -1.49 -3.40 -0.87
CA CYS A 105 -2.32 -3.12 0.29
C CYS A 105 -2.88 -4.42 0.92
N GLU A 106 -3.25 -5.41 0.10
CA GLU A 106 -3.72 -6.72 0.59
C GLU A 106 -2.66 -7.48 1.39
N VAL A 107 -1.38 -7.39 1.01
CA VAL A 107 -0.28 -7.98 1.79
C VAL A 107 -0.24 -7.42 3.20
N ALA A 108 -0.56 -6.14 3.38
CA ALA A 108 -0.52 -5.49 4.69
C ALA A 108 -1.76 -5.71 5.55
N VAL A 109 -2.85 -6.21 4.95
CA VAL A 109 -4.02 -6.68 5.68
C VAL A 109 -3.75 -8.04 6.33
N ASN A 110 -2.92 -8.88 5.71
CA ASN A 110 -2.60 -10.25 6.15
C ASN A 110 -1.48 -10.30 7.19
#